data_AF-A0A0E0G1N1-F1
#
_entry.id   AF-A0A0E0G1N1-F1
#
_cell.length_a   1.000
_cell.length_b   1.000
_cell.length_c   1.000
_cell.angle_alpha   90.00
_cell.angle_beta   90.00
_cell.angle_gamma   90.00
#
_symmetry.space_group_name_H-M   'P 1'
#
loop_
_entity.id
_entity.type
_entity.pdbx_description
1 polymer ?
#
loop_
_entity_poly.entity_id
_entity_poly.type
_entity_poly.pdbx_seq_one_letter_code
_entity_poly.pdbx_strand_id
1 'polypeptide(L)' 'MTESPFLPRERLFKQQQYFQNLTKHTYLKGRYDVVTSVAIPLALAASSLFMIGRGVYNMSHGVGKKE' A
#
# COMPACT_ATOMS: atom_id res chain seq x y z
N MET A 1 15.97 -26.51 -28.11
CA MET A 1 16.24 -26.67 -26.67
C MET A 1 15.33 -25.71 -25.92
N THR A 2 14.32 -26.20 -25.21
CA THR A 2 13.56 -25.38 -24.25
C THR A 2 14.22 -25.54 -22.89
N GLU A 3 15.11 -24.61 -22.58
CA GLU A 3 15.76 -24.55 -21.27
C GLU A 3 14.70 -24.31 -20.18
N SER A 4 14.79 -25.05 -19.08
CA SER A 4 13.91 -24.82 -17.93
C SER A 4 14.29 -23.49 -17.25
N PRO A 5 13.31 -22.67 -16.83
CA PRO A 5 13.61 -21.43 -16.13
C PRO A 5 14.43 -21.68 -14.85
N PHE A 6 15.15 -20.64 -14.39
CA PHE A 6 16.09 -20.70 -13.26
C PHE A 6 15.48 -21.19 -11.93
N LEU A 7 14.15 -21.18 -11.80
CA LEU A 7 13.44 -21.67 -10.63
C LEU A 7 12.42 -22.76 -11.00
N PRO A 8 12.37 -23.85 -10.21
CA PRO A 8 11.33 -24.86 -10.34
C PRO A 8 9.92 -24.26 -10.15
N ARG A 9 8.95 -24.70 -10.95
CA ARG A 9 7.59 -24.10 -10.99
C ARG A 9 6.71 -24.50 -9.81
N GLU A 10 7.11 -25.47 -8.99
CA GLU A 10 6.33 -25.96 -7.85
C GLU A 10 6.07 -24.85 -6.82
N ARG A 11 7.02 -23.92 -6.65
CA ARG A 11 6.82 -22.75 -5.78
C ARG A 11 5.73 -21.83 -6.31
N LEU A 12 5.68 -21.63 -7.63
CA LEU A 12 4.70 -20.79 -8.29
C LEU A 12 3.31 -21.43 -8.21
N PHE A 13 3.18 -22.74 -8.45
CA PHE A 13 1.91 -23.46 -8.31
C PHE A 13 1.39 -23.43 -6.86
N LYS A 14 2.27 -23.55 -5.86
CA LYS A 14 1.90 -23.39 -4.44
C LYS A 14 1.35 -22.00 -4.14
N GLN A 15 1.97 -20.94 -4.67
CA GLN A 15 1.49 -19.57 -4.51
C GLN A 15 0.16 -19.35 -5.23
N GLN A 16 0.01 -19.87 -6.45
CA GLN A 16 -1.25 -19.80 -7.20
C GLN A 16 -2.39 -20.46 -6.41
N GLN A 17 -2.19 -21.68 -5.94
CA GLN A 17 -3.20 -22.38 -5.13
C GLN A 17 -3.53 -21.60 -3.86
N TYR A 18 -2.53 -21.07 -3.15
CA TYR A 18 -2.75 -20.25 -1.96
C TYR A 18 -3.59 -19.00 -2.26
N PHE A 19 -3.22 -18.20 -3.26
CA PHE A 19 -3.91 -16.92 -3.57
C PHE A 19 -5.25 -17.08 -4.29
N GLN A 20 -5.46 -18.19 -4.99
CA GLN A 20 -6.74 -18.50 -5.66
C GLN A 20 -7.79 -19.02 -4.67
N ASN A 21 -7.38 -19.71 -3.60
CA ASN A 21 -8.30 -20.20 -2.56
C ASN A 21 -8.78 -19.10 -1.60
N LEU A 22 -8.21 -17.89 -1.67
CA LEU A 22 -8.63 -16.76 -0.83
C LEU A 22 -9.77 -15.97 -1.48
N THR A 23 -10.85 -15.79 -0.74
CA THR A 23 -12.05 -15.04 -1.16
C THR A 23 -11.94 -13.52 -0.95
N LYS A 24 -10.77 -13.02 -0.56
CA LYS A 24 -10.52 -11.58 -0.35
C LYS A 24 -10.27 -10.85 -1.67
N HIS A 25 -10.53 -9.54 -1.69
CA HIS A 25 -10.10 -8.66 -2.78
C HIS A 25 -8.59 -8.73 -3.00
N THR A 26 -8.15 -8.52 -4.25
CA THR A 26 -6.77 -8.70 -4.70
C THR A 26 -5.72 -8.01 -3.82
N TYR A 27 -6.01 -6.80 -3.34
CA TYR A 27 -5.10 -6.00 -2.51
C TYR A 27 -5.12 -6.37 -1.01
N LEU A 28 -5.77 -7.47 -0.63
CA LEU A 28 -5.86 -7.95 0.77
C LEU A 28 -5.57 -9.45 0.91
N LYS A 29 -5.06 -10.10 -0.14
CA LYS A 29 -4.90 -11.55 -0.15
C LYS A 29 -3.69 -12.00 0.68
N GLY A 30 -2.56 -11.30 0.55
CA GLY A 30 -1.36 -11.55 1.33
C GLY A 30 -1.49 -11.10 2.79
N ARG A 31 -0.77 -11.77 3.69
CA ARG A 31 -0.67 -11.34 5.10
C ARG A 31 -0.05 -9.95 5.21
N TYR A 32 0.92 -9.65 4.34
CA TYR A 32 1.61 -8.37 4.30
C TYR A 32 0.81 -7.27 3.60
N ASP A 33 -0.21 -7.64 2.80
CA ASP A 33 -1.01 -6.69 2.04
C ASP A 33 -1.79 -5.74 2.95
N VAL A 34 -2.17 -6.17 4.17
CA VAL A 34 -2.81 -5.28 5.15
C VAL A 34 -1.87 -4.16 5.58
N VAL A 35 -0.58 -4.46 5.77
CA VAL A 35 0.41 -3.46 6.16
C VAL A 35 0.66 -2.49 5.00
N THR A 36 0.88 -3.02 3.80
CA THR A 36 1.28 -2.22 2.63
C THR A 36 0.11 -1.47 1.99
N SER A 37 -1.09 -2.02 2.02
CA SER A 37 -2.26 -1.49 1.29
C SER A 37 -3.26 -0.77 2.19
N VAL A 38 -3.18 -0.97 3.51
CA VAL A 38 -4.12 -0.34 4.47
C VAL A 38 -3.37 0.54 5.46
N ALA A 39 -2.47 -0.01 6.26
CA ALA A 39 -1.84 0.73 7.36
C ALA A 39 -0.97 1.90 6.87
N ILE A 40 -0.02 1.62 5.97
CA ILE A 40 0.89 2.66 5.44
C ILE A 40 0.12 3.73 4.66
N PRO A 41 -0.76 3.40 3.68
CA PRO A 41 -1.45 4.42 2.91
C PRO A 41 -2.42 5.25 3.75
N LEU A 42 -3.12 4.66 4.73
CA LEU A 42 -4.04 5.42 5.59
C LEU A 42 -3.28 6.39 6.50
N ALA A 43 -2.19 5.96 7.13
CA ALA A 43 -1.38 6.84 7.98
C ALA A 43 -0.78 8.00 7.16
N LEU A 44 -0.29 7.71 5.95
CA LEU A 44 0.24 8.71 5.04
C LEU A 44 -0.85 9.68 4.56
N ALA A 45 -2.01 9.17 4.17
CA ALA A 45 -3.12 10.00 3.72
C ALA A 45 -3.63 10.91 4.85
N ALA A 46 -3.83 10.37 6.05
CA ALA A 46 -4.29 11.14 7.21
C ALA A 46 -3.31 12.26 7.59
N SER A 47 -2.02 11.94 7.70
CA SER A 47 -0.99 12.95 8.00
C SER A 47 -0.89 14.01 6.90
N SER A 48 -0.95 13.59 5.63
CA SER A 48 -0.91 14.52 4.48
C SER A 48 -2.12 15.46 4.47
N LEU A 49 -3.33 14.93 4.64
CA LEU A 49 -4.56 15.72 4.70
C LEU A 49 -4.54 16.70 5.87
N PHE A 50 -4.04 16.28 7.03
CA PHE A 50 -3.87 17.16 8.19
C PHE A 50 -2.91 18.33 7.88
N MET A 51 -1.75 18.05 7.29
CA MET A 51 -0.79 19.08 6.92
C MET A 51 -1.33 20.03 5.86
N ILE A 52 -2.03 19.52 4.85
CA ILE A 52 -2.70 20.32 3.82
C ILE A 52 -3.75 21.24 4.45
N GLY A 53 -4.62 20.68 5.29
CA GLY A 53 -5.67 21.45 5.96
C GLY A 53 -5.10 22.57 6.83
N ARG A 54 -4.07 22.28 7.63
CA ARG A 54 -3.37 23.30 8.42
C ARG A 54 -2.70 24.35 7.54
N GLY A 55 -2.06 23.93 6.44
CA GLY A 55 -1.43 24.85 5.49
C GLY A 55 -2.41 25.84 4.88
N VAL A 56 -3.55 25.33 4.38
CA VAL A 56 -4.63 26.16 3.83
C VAL A 56 -5.22 27.09 4.90
N TYR A 57 -5.42 26.60 6.12
CA TYR A 57 -5.91 27.42 7.23
C TYR A 57 -4.95 28.57 7.57
N ASN A 58 -3.66 28.28 7.70
CA ASN A 58 -2.64 29.28 8.01
C ASN A 58 -2.54 30.34 6.90
N MET A 59 -2.59 29.92 5.63
CA MET A 59 -2.59 30.81 4.47
C MET A 59 -3.83 31.72 4.46
N SER A 60 -5.03 31.18 4.71
CA SER A 60 -6.27 31.97 4.68
C SER A 60 -6.42 32.95 5.85
N HIS A 61 -5.81 32.65 7.01
CA HIS A 61 -5.86 33.50 8.19
C HIS A 61 -4.60 34.36 8.37
N GLY A 62 -3.62 34.27 7.46
CA GLY A 62 -2.37 35.03 7.55
C GLY A 62 -1.49 34.67 8.75
N VAL A 63 -1.66 33.47 9.32
CA VAL A 63 -0.98 32.98 10.53
C VAL A 63 0.34 32.29 10.16
N GLY A 64 1.36 32.43 11.01
CA GLY A 64 2.63 31.70 10.84
C GLY A 64 3.62 32.34 9.86
N LYS A 65 3.48 33.64 9.59
CA LYS A 65 4.52 34.42 8.91
C LYS A 65 5.77 34.45 9.77
N LYS A 66 6.93 34.22 9.15
CA LYS A 66 8.22 34.53 9.78
C LYS A 66 8.42 36.05 9.68
N GLU A 67 9.00 36.65 10.71
CA GLU A 67 9.46 38.05 10.69
C GLU A 67 10.39 38.32 9.51
#